data_AF-A0A1I2D7P7-F1
#
_entry.id   AF-A0A1I2D7P7-F1
#
_cell.length_a   1.000
_cell.length_b   1.000
_cell.length_c   1.000
_cell.angle_alpha   90.00
_cell.angle_beta   90.00
_cell.angle_gamma   90.00
#
_symmetry.space_group_name_H-M   'P 1'
#
loop_
_entity.id
_entity.type
_entity.pdbx_description
1 polymer ?
#
loop_
_entity_poly.entity_id
_entity_poly.type
_entity_poly.pdbx_seq_one_letter_code
_entity_poly.pdbx_strand_id
1 'polypeptide(L)'
;MASVAELRAAVEAALQQVTEGQQAIQAAREKIGEAQQSLAAALDGSANDAVGAAHASLSQADQQLEDSMSATLAAVEQAHTYTASL
;
A
#
# COMPACT_ATOMS: atom_id res chain seq x y z
N MET A 1 13.15 -28.74 14.16
CA MET A 1 11.95 -28.84 13.31
C MET A 1 11.04 -27.74 13.77
N ALA A 2 10.78 -26.72 12.93
CA ALA A 2 9.80 -25.70 13.29
C ALA A 2 8.45 -26.40 13.48
N SER A 3 7.92 -26.34 14.69
CA SER A 3 6.62 -26.91 15.01
C SER A 3 5.52 -26.15 14.24
N VAL A 4 4.38 -26.81 13.98
CA VAL A 4 3.21 -26.16 13.35
C VAL A 4 2.78 -24.91 14.14
N ALA A 5 2.99 -24.90 15.45
CA ALA A 5 2.74 -23.74 16.31
C ALA A 5 3.69 -22.56 16.03
N GLU A 6 4.98 -22.81 15.80
CA GLU A 6 5.94 -21.78 15.42
C GLU A 6 5.67 -21.24 14.01
N LEU A 7 5.25 -22.11 13.08
CA LEU A 7 4.84 -21.69 11.74
C LEU A 7 3.61 -20.79 11.80
N ARG A 8 2.59 -21.17 12.59
CA ARG A 8 1.38 -20.37 12.78
C ARG A 8 1.68 -19.01 13.41
N ALA A 9 2.54 -18.95 14.43
CA ALA A 9 2.96 -17.70 15.05
C ALA A 9 3.74 -16.80 14.09
N ALA A 10 4.60 -17.38 13.23
CA ALA A 10 5.30 -16.63 12.20
C ALA A 10 4.36 -16.08 11.13
N VAL A 11 3.32 -16.83 10.75
CA VAL A 11 2.28 -16.37 9.82
C VAL A 11 1.46 -15.24 10.45
N GLU A 12 1.01 -15.37 11.71
CA GLU A 12 0.30 -14.29 12.41
C GLU A 12 1.15 -13.02 12.54
N ALA A 13 2.46 -13.14 12.81
CA ALA A 13 3.36 -11.99 12.83
C ALA A 13 3.52 -11.35 11.45
N ALA A 14 3.63 -12.15 10.38
CA ALA A 14 3.70 -11.64 9.01
C ALA A 14 2.40 -10.94 8.58
N LEU A 15 1.25 -11.47 9.00
CA LEU A 15 -0.07 -10.88 8.77
C LEU A 15 -0.20 -9.52 9.46
N GLN A 16 0.20 -9.45 10.73
CA GLN A 16 0.21 -8.20 11.49
C GLN A 16 1.10 -7.15 10.80
N GLN A 17 2.29 -7.55 10.35
CA GLN A 17 3.22 -6.67 9.65
C GLN A 17 2.66 -6.19 8.30
N VAL A 18 1.92 -7.02 7.59
CA VAL A 18 1.18 -6.63 6.37
C VAL A 18 0.11 -5.60 6.70
N THR A 19 -0.69 -5.81 7.75
CA THR A 19 -1.75 -4.86 8.16
C THR A 19 -1.16 -3.50 8.52
N GLU A 20 -0.05 -3.48 9.26
CA GLU A 20 0.69 -2.24 9.58
C GLU A 20 1.24 -1.57 8.30
N GLY A 21 1.76 -2.37 7.36
CA GLY A 21 2.19 -1.88 6.05
C GLY A 21 1.04 -1.27 5.23
N GLN A 22 -0.14 -1.88 5.25
CA GLN A 22 -1.33 -1.35 4.58
C GLN A 22 -1.77 0.00 5.17
N GLN A 23 -1.73 0.15 6.50
CA GLN A 23 -2.02 1.43 7.14
C GLN A 23 -0.99 2.51 6.77
N ALA A 24 0.30 2.15 6.72
CA ALA A 24 1.36 3.07 6.31
C ALA A 24 1.20 3.50 4.84
N ILE A 25 0.81 2.57 3.96
CA ILE A 25 0.50 2.86 2.56
C ILE A 25 -0.69 3.82 2.46
N GLN A 26 -1.79 3.56 3.17
CA GLN A 26 -2.97 4.42 3.18
C GLN A 26 -2.61 5.86 3.61
N ALA A 27 -1.81 6.01 4.67
CA ALA A 27 -1.34 7.32 5.13
C ALA A 27 -0.39 8.01 4.14
N ALA A 28 0.41 7.25 3.39
CA ALA A 28 1.24 7.78 2.32
C ALA A 28 0.38 8.29 1.15
N ARG A 29 -0.71 7.58 0.80
CA ARG A 29 -1.67 8.00 -0.23
C ARG A 29 -2.36 9.32 0.15
N GLU A 30 -2.80 9.46 1.40
CA GLU A 30 -3.39 10.72 1.88
C GLU A 30 -2.43 11.90 1.77
N LYS A 31 -1.18 11.72 2.21
CA LYS A 31 -0.13 12.76 2.05
C LYS A 31 0.18 13.08 0.60
N ILE A 32 0.12 12.09 -0.28
CA ILE A 32 0.27 12.26 -1.73
C ILE A 32 -0.88 13.12 -2.27
N GLY A 33 -2.13 12.83 -1.90
CA GLY A 33 -3.29 13.62 -2.31
C GLY A 33 -3.23 15.05 -1.80
N GLU A 34 -2.85 15.26 -0.53
CA GLU A 34 -2.63 16.59 0.04
C GLU A 34 -1.52 17.36 -0.69
N ALA A 35 -0.41 16.68 -1.00
CA ALA A 35 0.69 17.27 -1.76
C ALA A 35 0.26 17.62 -3.19
N GLN A 36 -0.52 16.78 -3.86
CA GLN A 36 -1.09 17.07 -5.18
C GLN A 36 -2.01 18.30 -5.14
N GLN A 37 -2.88 18.39 -4.13
CA GLN A 37 -3.80 19.50 -3.97
C GLN A 37 -3.07 20.81 -3.62
N SER A 38 -2.06 20.75 -2.74
CA SER A 38 -1.21 21.88 -2.40
C SER A 38 -0.38 22.36 -3.59
N LEU A 39 0.15 21.41 -4.38
CA LEU A 39 0.89 21.70 -5.60
C LEU A 39 -0.04 22.37 -6.64
N ALA A 40 -1.23 21.83 -6.86
CA ALA A 40 -2.24 22.42 -7.76
C ALA A 40 -2.64 23.85 -7.34
N ALA A 41 -2.87 24.09 -6.04
CA ALA A 41 -3.20 25.41 -5.51
C ALA A 41 -2.03 26.41 -5.64
N ALA A 42 -0.78 25.96 -5.50
CA ALA A 42 0.40 26.79 -5.71
C ALA A 42 0.63 27.13 -7.20
N LEU A 43 0.05 26.37 -8.12
CA LEU A 43 0.27 26.45 -9.56
C LEU A 43 -0.85 27.12 -10.35
N ASP A 44 -1.96 27.49 -9.71
CA ASP A 44 -3.01 28.35 -10.28
C ASP A 44 -2.46 29.73 -10.75
N GLY A 45 -1.16 30.01 -10.48
CA GLY A 45 -0.40 31.15 -11.02
C GLY A 45 0.70 30.83 -12.05
N SER A 46 1.09 29.56 -12.31
CA SER A 46 2.11 29.25 -13.32
C SER A 46 1.86 27.92 -14.02
N ALA A 47 1.47 28.00 -15.30
CA ALA A 47 1.33 26.87 -16.20
C ALA A 47 2.65 26.08 -16.29
N ASN A 48 2.65 24.78 -15.97
CA ASN A 48 3.81 23.94 -16.26
C ASN A 48 3.43 22.47 -16.47
N ASP A 49 3.74 21.96 -17.66
CA ASP A 49 3.58 20.55 -18.06
C ASP A 49 4.31 19.58 -17.10
N ALA A 50 5.34 20.06 -16.40
CA ALA A 50 6.05 19.32 -15.36
C ALA A 50 5.13 18.86 -14.21
N VAL A 51 4.05 19.59 -13.93
CA VAL A 51 3.11 19.23 -12.86
C VAL A 51 2.04 18.28 -13.35
N GLY A 52 1.59 18.43 -14.60
CA GLY A 52 0.78 17.39 -15.24
C GLY A 52 1.51 16.03 -15.23
N ALA A 53 2.81 16.04 -15.53
CA ALA A 53 3.66 14.85 -15.42
C ALA A 53 3.80 14.34 -13.97
N ALA A 54 4.04 15.23 -13.00
CA ALA A 54 4.12 14.84 -11.58
C ALA A 54 2.80 14.27 -11.05
N HIS A 55 1.66 14.87 -11.44
CA HIS A 55 0.33 14.39 -11.06
C HIS A 55 0.03 13.03 -11.70
N ALA A 56 0.39 12.84 -12.96
CA ALA A 56 0.29 11.55 -13.64
C ALA A 56 1.17 10.48 -12.96
N SER A 57 2.42 10.80 -12.61
CA SER A 57 3.30 9.89 -11.88
C SER A 57 2.78 9.55 -10.48
N LEU A 58 2.22 10.53 -9.76
CA LEU A 58 1.59 10.29 -8.44
C LEU A 58 0.35 9.42 -8.57
N SER A 59 -0.54 9.68 -9.52
CA SER A 59 -1.72 8.83 -9.77
C SER A 59 -1.33 7.42 -10.17
N GLN A 60 -0.25 7.26 -10.94
CA GLN A 60 0.26 5.95 -11.34
C GLN A 60 0.89 5.20 -10.17
N ALA A 61 1.64 5.90 -9.30
CA ALA A 61 2.18 5.33 -8.07
C ALA A 61 1.04 4.91 -7.12
N ASP A 62 -0.03 5.70 -7.07
CA ASP A 62 -1.23 5.41 -6.28
C ASP A 62 -1.91 4.11 -6.76
N GLN A 63 -2.07 3.95 -8.07
CA GLN A 63 -2.61 2.75 -8.69
C GLN A 63 -1.73 1.51 -8.41
N GLN A 64 -0.41 1.65 -8.53
CA GLN A 64 0.53 0.56 -8.22
C GLN A 64 0.50 0.15 -6.75
N LEU A 65 0.32 1.10 -5.83
CA LEU A 65 0.12 0.81 -4.42
C LEU A 65 -1.17 0.03 -4.19
N GLU A 66 -2.25 0.41 -4.88
CA GLU A 66 -3.55 -0.27 -4.81
C GLU A 66 -3.46 -1.73 -5.30
N ASP A 67 -2.83 -1.95 -6.46
CA ASP A 67 -2.59 -3.28 -7.03
C ASP A 67 -1.73 -4.13 -6.10
N SER A 68 -0.66 -3.54 -5.56
CA SER A 68 0.24 -4.23 -4.61
C SER A 68 -0.48 -4.59 -3.31
N MET A 69 -1.35 -3.70 -2.82
CA MET A 69 -2.14 -3.92 -1.61
C MET A 69 -3.18 -5.03 -1.82
N SER A 70 -3.85 -5.06 -2.97
CA SER A 70 -4.77 -6.13 -3.35
C SER A 70 -4.07 -7.48 -3.49
N ALA A 71 -2.90 -7.52 -4.13
CA ALA A 71 -2.09 -8.74 -4.25
C ALA A 71 -1.63 -9.25 -2.87
N THR A 72 -1.25 -8.33 -1.98
CA THR A 72 -0.85 -8.66 -0.62
C THR A 72 -2.02 -9.22 0.19
N LEU A 73 -3.22 -8.63 0.05
CA LEU A 73 -4.45 -9.13 0.69
C LEU A 73 -4.78 -10.55 0.24
N ALA A 74 -4.70 -10.83 -1.06
CA ALA A 74 -4.92 -12.18 -1.60
C ALA A 74 -3.89 -13.20 -1.07
N ALA A 75 -2.60 -12.81 -1.01
CA ALA A 75 -1.55 -13.66 -0.46
C ALA A 75 -1.77 -13.94 1.04
N VAL A 76 -2.24 -12.96 1.79
CA VAL A 76 -2.63 -13.07 3.21
C VAL A 76 -3.80 -14.03 3.39
N GLU A 77 -4.84 -13.91 2.58
CA GLU A 77 -6.02 -14.78 2.64
C GLU A 77 -5.65 -16.24 2.32
N GLN A 78 -4.74 -16.43 1.36
CA GLN A 78 -4.20 -17.73 1.00
C GLN A 78 -3.33 -18.33 2.11
N ALA A 79 -2.52 -17.51 2.80
CA ALA A 79 -1.76 -17.93 3.97
C ALA A 79 -2.66 -18.31 5.16
N HIS A 80 -3.74 -17.55 5.40
CA HIS A 80 -4.75 -17.91 6.40
C HIS A 80 -5.43 -19.23 6.09
N THR A 81 -5.84 -19.44 4.83
CA THR A 81 -6.46 -20.69 4.38
C THR A 81 -5.53 -21.88 4.57
N TYR A 82 -4.26 -21.74 4.20
CA TYR A 82 -3.24 -22.76 4.40
C TYR A 82 -3.04 -23.08 5.88
N THR A 83 -2.94 -22.04 6.72
CA THR A 83 -2.75 -22.21 8.17
C THR A 83 -3.98 -22.83 8.86
N ALA A 84 -5.19 -22.55 8.38
CA ALA A 84 -6.42 -23.17 8.88
C ALA A 84 -6.57 -24.65 8.44
N SER A 85 -5.86 -25.06 7.38
CA SER A 85 -5.85 -26.43 6.87
C SER A 85 -4.76 -27.33 7.48
N LEU A 86 -3.84 -26.74 8.25
CA LEU A 86 -2.79 -27.41 9.04
C LEU A 86 -3.32 -27.84 10.42
#